data_AF-A0A5N7SQ23-F1
#
_entry.id   AF-A0A5N7SQ23-F1
#
_cell.length_a   1.000
_cell.length_b   1.000
_cell.length_c   1.000
_cell.angle_alpha   90.00
_cell.angle_beta   90.00
_cell.angle_gamma   90.00
#
_symmetry.space_group_name_H-M   'P 1'
#
loop_
_entity.id
_entity.type
_entity.pdbx_description
1 polymer ?
#
loop_
_entity_poly.entity_id
_entity_poly.type
_entity_poly.pdbx_seq_one_letter_code
_entity_poly.pdbx_strand_id
1 'polypeptide(L)'
;LATHGRDIKFDMNRAEGYKNFCNKLWNASRFALMNTEGAAFTGVPKPRTDAERWILSRLAATTAEAQGHFAAYRFDLLAQCLYEFAWNAFCDWFLELSKPALNGGDAADAESTRHTLLYVLEALLRLLHPLTPFITEQLWQQLAPRLGLAETTLSLRPYPTAAEFEGDFAQAEADVEWLKAVISAVRRVRSELNVAPSKQVPLRLQAGLEQDRVRIERFSASLSFLLKLDSIQWLAEGESAPPAAAAIVGELKLLVPLEGLVDLDAERVRLDKEIARVEAEKEKSETKLARFTDKVPPAVVEQERVRLADWNTQLAGLREQRAKL
;
A
#
# COMPACT_ATOMS: atom_id res chain seq x y z
N LEU A 1 -3.20 9.28 24.76
CA LEU A 1 -4.07 9.72 25.87
C LEU A 1 -5.29 10.37 25.26
N ALA A 2 -6.50 9.88 25.55
CA ALA A 2 -7.74 10.28 24.87
C ALA A 2 -8.05 11.78 24.97
N THR A 3 -8.88 12.26 24.06
CA THR A 3 -9.71 13.47 24.21
C THR A 3 -10.23 13.55 25.64
N HIS A 4 -10.05 14.69 26.32
CA HIS A 4 -10.28 14.86 27.76
C HIS A 4 -11.55 14.14 28.27
N GLY A 5 -11.40 13.34 29.33
CA GLY A 5 -12.53 12.81 30.12
C GLY A 5 -13.18 11.52 29.62
N ARG A 6 -12.56 10.74 28.73
CA ARG A 6 -13.06 9.41 28.34
C ARG A 6 -12.35 8.28 29.09
N ASP A 7 -13.14 7.34 29.60
CA ASP A 7 -12.66 6.08 30.16
C ASP A 7 -11.94 5.24 29.11
N ILE A 8 -10.70 4.84 29.39
CA ILE A 8 -9.94 3.92 28.55
C ILE A 8 -10.24 2.51 29.03
N LYS A 9 -11.18 1.82 28.37
CA LYS A 9 -11.41 0.40 28.60
C LYS A 9 -10.16 -0.39 28.18
N PHE A 10 -9.61 -1.15 29.11
CA PHE A 10 -8.55 -2.11 28.80
C PHE A 10 -9.07 -3.16 27.83
N ASP A 11 -8.28 -3.43 26.80
CA ASP A 11 -8.65 -4.24 25.65
C ASP A 11 -7.39 -4.95 25.12
N MET A 12 -7.38 -6.27 25.25
CA MET A 12 -6.24 -7.09 24.85
C MET A 12 -5.95 -7.00 23.35
N ASN A 13 -6.97 -6.80 22.51
CA ASN A 13 -6.79 -6.65 21.06
C ASN A 13 -6.06 -5.34 20.74
N ARG A 14 -6.28 -4.28 21.53
CA ARG A 14 -5.51 -3.03 21.41
C ARG A 14 -4.05 -3.22 21.81
N ALA A 15 -3.80 -3.92 22.92
CA ALA A 15 -2.43 -4.24 23.35
C ALA A 15 -1.67 -5.06 22.29
N GLU A 16 -2.34 -6.00 21.64
CA GLU A 16 -1.76 -6.75 20.52
C GLU A 16 -1.45 -5.86 19.32
N GLY A 17 -2.32 -4.90 18.98
CA GLY A 17 -2.04 -3.89 17.96
C GLY A 17 -0.76 -3.10 18.24
N TYR A 18 -0.53 -2.69 19.50
CA TYR A 18 0.69 -1.98 19.89
C TYR A 18 1.94 -2.86 19.79
N LYS A 19 1.86 -4.14 20.16
CA LYS A 19 2.94 -5.12 19.95
C LYS A 19 3.29 -5.24 18.47
N ASN A 20 2.28 -5.31 17.61
CA ASN A 20 2.47 -5.42 16.16
C ASN A 20 3.13 -4.17 15.56
N PHE A 21 2.81 -2.98 16.09
CA PHE A 21 3.51 -1.74 15.74
C PHE A 21 5.00 -1.79 16.09
N CYS A 22 5.35 -2.18 17.31
CA CYS A 22 6.75 -2.35 17.72
C CYS A 22 7.49 -3.35 16.82
N ASN A 23 6.86 -4.48 16.47
CA ASN A 23 7.43 -5.45 15.55
C ASN A 23 7.64 -4.88 14.14
N LYS A 24 6.71 -4.04 13.65
CA LYS A 24 6.84 -3.36 12.36
C LYS A 24 8.05 -2.42 12.35
N LEU A 25 8.23 -1.62 13.41
CA LEU A 25 9.38 -0.71 13.55
C LEU A 25 10.71 -1.47 13.62
N TRP A 26 10.73 -2.61 14.32
CA TRP A 26 11.90 -3.50 14.37
C TRP A 26 12.26 -4.03 12.96
N ASN A 27 11.27 -4.52 12.22
CA ASN A 27 11.48 -5.03 10.86
C ASN A 27 11.96 -3.94 9.89
N ALA A 28 11.38 -2.75 9.98
CA ALA A 28 11.80 -1.59 9.19
C ALA A 28 13.26 -1.21 9.48
N SER A 29 13.64 -1.21 10.76
CA SER A 29 15.02 -0.93 11.18
C SER A 29 15.99 -2.01 10.71
N ARG A 30 15.60 -3.28 10.79
CA ARG A 30 16.39 -4.38 10.24
C ARG A 30 16.62 -4.23 8.74
N PHE A 31 15.57 -3.87 7.99
CA PHE A 31 15.71 -3.59 6.56
C PHE A 31 16.71 -2.46 6.29
N ALA A 32 16.61 -1.34 7.02
CA ALA A 32 17.54 -0.22 6.88
C ALA A 32 18.98 -0.61 7.22
N LEU A 33 19.21 -1.32 8.32
CA LEU A 33 20.54 -1.76 8.74
C LEU A 33 21.16 -2.77 7.76
N MET A 34 20.37 -3.68 7.20
CA MET A 34 20.86 -4.61 6.18
C MET A 34 21.26 -3.90 4.89
N ASN A 35 20.52 -2.86 4.47
CA ASN A 35 20.81 -2.13 3.23
C ASN A 35 21.91 -1.07 3.37
N THR A 36 22.40 -0.82 4.59
CA THR A 36 23.38 0.23 4.89
C THR A 36 24.64 -0.32 5.56
N GLU A 37 24.90 -1.62 5.42
CA GLU A 37 26.11 -2.23 5.97
C GLU A 37 27.37 -1.57 5.39
N GLY A 38 28.30 -1.17 6.27
CA GLY A 38 29.51 -0.43 5.89
C GLY A 38 29.27 1.04 5.50
N ALA A 39 28.04 1.53 5.52
CA ALA A 39 27.76 2.93 5.22
C ALA A 39 28.09 3.84 6.41
N ALA A 40 28.64 5.01 6.11
CA ALA A 40 28.89 6.08 7.06
C ALA A 40 28.49 7.41 6.41
N PHE A 41 27.45 8.04 6.95
CA PHE A 41 26.94 9.31 6.48
C PHE A 41 27.03 10.36 7.57
N THR A 42 27.02 11.62 7.17
CA THR A 42 26.95 12.77 8.09
C THR A 42 26.03 13.83 7.51
N GLY A 43 25.39 14.60 8.39
CA GLY A 43 24.52 15.70 8.00
C GLY A 43 23.25 15.28 7.25
N VAL A 44 22.67 16.24 6.55
CA VAL A 44 21.39 16.11 5.83
C VAL A 44 21.62 15.42 4.47
N PRO A 45 20.79 14.44 4.08
CA PRO A 45 20.88 13.78 2.78
C PRO A 45 20.59 14.74 1.63
N LYS A 46 21.17 14.44 0.45
CA LYS A 46 20.86 15.13 -0.80
C LYS A 46 20.01 14.19 -1.67
N PRO A 47 18.67 14.31 -1.64
CA PRO A 47 17.79 13.35 -2.27
C PRO A 47 17.90 13.41 -3.80
N ARG A 48 18.16 12.26 -4.43
CA ARG A 48 18.30 12.13 -5.89
C ARG A 48 17.02 11.62 -6.54
N THR A 49 16.31 10.74 -5.85
CA THR A 49 15.07 10.13 -6.33
C THR A 49 13.82 10.86 -5.81
N ASP A 50 12.71 10.73 -6.54
CA ASP A 50 11.44 11.32 -6.10
C ASP A 50 10.88 10.65 -4.84
N ALA A 51 11.20 9.37 -4.61
CA ALA A 51 10.82 8.67 -3.38
C ALA A 51 11.45 9.29 -2.14
N GLU A 52 12.72 9.69 -2.22
CA GLU A 52 13.43 10.38 -1.13
C GLU A 52 12.83 11.76 -0.86
N ARG A 53 12.59 12.55 -1.91
CA ARG A 53 11.95 13.88 -1.79
C ARG A 53 10.56 13.78 -1.18
N TRP A 54 9.77 12.80 -1.63
CA TRP A 54 8.44 12.53 -1.10
C TRP A 54 8.49 12.21 0.40
N ILE A 55 9.33 11.25 0.83
CA ILE A 55 9.34 10.89 2.25
C ILE A 55 9.85 12.03 3.15
N LEU A 56 10.79 12.85 2.66
CA LEU A 56 11.25 14.03 3.39
C LEU A 56 10.14 15.08 3.52
N SER A 57 9.37 15.34 2.46
CA SER A 57 8.17 16.19 2.52
C SER A 57 7.16 15.66 3.55
N ARG A 58 6.87 14.36 3.52
CA ARG A 58 5.97 13.71 4.48
C ARG A 58 6.49 13.80 5.91
N LEU A 59 7.80 13.66 6.13
CA LEU A 59 8.42 13.76 7.44
C LEU A 59 8.36 15.20 7.98
N ALA A 60 8.59 16.21 7.12
CA ALA A 60 8.45 17.62 7.48
C ALA A 60 7.03 17.93 7.97
N ALA A 61 6.02 17.54 7.19
CA ALA A 61 4.61 17.73 7.53
C ALA A 61 4.20 17.00 8.82
N THR A 62 4.62 15.74 8.95
CA THR A 62 4.35 14.92 10.16
C THR A 62 5.01 15.54 11.39
N THR A 63 6.24 16.06 11.25
CA THR A 63 6.96 16.69 12.37
C THR A 63 6.24 17.96 12.82
N ALA A 64 5.80 18.81 11.88
CA ALA A 64 5.03 20.02 12.21
C ALA A 64 3.71 19.67 12.94
N GLU A 65 2.99 18.67 12.44
CA GLU A 65 1.75 18.20 13.06
C GLU A 65 2.00 17.62 14.46
N ALA A 66 3.02 16.77 14.61
CA ALA A 66 3.41 16.18 15.88
C ALA A 66 3.76 17.26 16.93
N GLN A 67 4.50 18.30 16.54
CA GLN A 67 4.80 19.44 17.42
C GLN A 67 3.53 20.14 17.92
N GLY A 68 2.56 20.36 17.02
CA GLY A 68 1.26 20.93 17.37
C GLY A 68 0.49 20.07 18.38
N HIS A 69 0.41 18.76 18.14
CA HIS A 69 -0.26 17.83 19.06
C HIS A 69 0.46 17.74 20.41
N PHE A 70 1.80 17.78 20.41
CA PHE A 70 2.60 17.77 21.63
C PHE A 70 2.34 19.03 22.47
N ALA A 71 2.39 20.21 21.85
CA ALA A 71 2.13 21.49 22.51
C ALA A 71 0.71 21.59 23.07
N ALA A 72 -0.27 20.97 22.40
CA ALA A 72 -1.66 20.93 22.82
C ALA A 72 -1.99 19.78 23.80
N TYR A 73 -0.98 19.00 24.25
CA TYR A 73 -1.17 17.81 25.09
C TYR A 73 -2.13 16.74 24.48
N ARG A 74 -2.29 16.72 23.15
CA ARG A 74 -3.12 15.77 22.40
C ARG A 74 -2.34 14.52 22.02
N PHE A 75 -1.90 13.77 23.04
CA PHE A 75 -1.10 12.56 22.83
C PHE A 75 -1.86 11.43 22.11
N ASP A 76 -3.19 11.45 22.08
CA ASP A 76 -3.98 10.59 21.20
C ASP A 76 -3.67 10.89 19.72
N LEU A 77 -3.77 12.15 19.32
CA LEU A 77 -3.52 12.58 17.94
C LEU A 77 -2.04 12.48 17.58
N LEU A 78 -1.14 12.79 18.51
CA LEU A 78 0.29 12.57 18.33
C LEU A 78 0.58 11.10 18.02
N ALA A 79 0.08 10.17 18.83
CA ALA A 79 0.31 8.74 18.63
C ALA A 79 -0.27 8.25 17.29
N GLN A 80 -1.44 8.76 16.90
CA GLN A 80 -2.07 8.43 15.63
C GLN A 80 -1.25 8.97 14.43
N CYS A 81 -0.89 10.25 14.44
CA CYS A 81 -0.10 10.89 13.39
C CYS A 81 1.25 10.17 13.18
N LEU A 82 1.98 9.88 14.26
CA LEU A 82 3.25 9.17 14.19
C LEU A 82 3.09 7.71 13.75
N TYR A 83 2.01 7.04 14.17
CA TYR A 83 1.68 5.70 13.68
C TYR A 83 1.42 5.71 12.17
N GLU A 84 0.61 6.65 11.67
CA GLU A 84 0.26 6.76 10.26
C GLU A 84 1.51 7.04 9.40
N PHE A 85 2.41 7.92 9.84
CA PHE A 85 3.67 8.13 9.15
C PHE A 85 4.54 6.88 9.17
N ALA A 86 4.79 6.28 10.34
CA ALA A 86 5.64 5.11 10.48
C ALA A 86 5.13 3.93 9.63
N TRP A 87 3.83 3.64 9.71
CA TRP A 87 3.24 2.49 9.07
C TRP A 87 2.95 2.75 7.59
N ASN A 88 2.14 3.78 7.30
CA ASN A 88 1.59 3.97 5.97
C ASN A 88 2.61 4.67 5.06
N ALA A 89 3.30 5.70 5.52
CA ALA A 89 4.26 6.43 4.68
C ALA A 89 5.61 5.70 4.60
N PHE A 90 6.25 5.48 5.75
CA PHE A 90 7.59 4.91 5.78
C PHE A 90 7.59 3.43 5.40
N CYS A 91 6.89 2.58 6.15
CA CYS A 91 6.98 1.14 5.95
C CYS A 91 6.29 0.63 4.68
N ASP A 92 5.04 1.01 4.45
CA ASP A 92 4.25 0.45 3.36
C ASP A 92 4.63 1.02 1.98
N TRP A 93 5.17 2.25 1.95
CA TRP A 93 5.52 2.93 0.71
C TRP A 93 7.01 3.23 0.58
N PHE A 94 7.63 4.01 1.46
CA PHE A 94 9.01 4.45 1.25
C PHE A 94 9.99 3.28 1.15
N LEU A 95 9.88 2.29 2.05
CA LEU A 95 10.75 1.10 1.99
C LEU A 95 10.59 0.36 0.66
N GLU A 96 9.38 0.25 0.13
CA GLU A 96 9.14 -0.40 -1.17
C GLU A 96 9.69 0.46 -2.31
N LEU A 97 9.38 1.75 -2.33
CA LEU A 97 9.83 2.72 -3.34
C LEU A 97 11.34 2.93 -3.35
N SER A 98 12.05 2.63 -2.25
CA SER A 98 13.51 2.66 -2.20
C SER A 98 14.17 1.44 -2.86
N LYS A 99 13.47 0.31 -2.98
CA LYS A 99 14.07 -0.94 -3.48
C LYS A 99 14.59 -0.83 -4.92
N PRO A 100 13.89 -0.18 -5.88
CA PRO A 100 14.41 0.02 -7.22
C PRO A 100 15.77 0.73 -7.23
N ALA A 101 15.95 1.78 -6.42
CA ALA A 101 17.23 2.49 -6.32
C ALA A 101 18.31 1.63 -5.64
N LEU A 102 17.96 0.95 -4.54
CA LEU A 102 18.90 0.10 -3.78
C LEU A 102 19.39 -1.14 -4.55
N ASN A 103 18.58 -1.64 -5.49
CA ASN A 103 18.88 -2.81 -6.32
C ASN A 103 19.18 -2.44 -7.78
N GLY A 104 19.27 -1.13 -8.07
CA GLY A 104 19.50 -0.60 -9.41
C GLY A 104 20.98 -0.54 -9.78
N GLY A 105 21.25 -0.04 -10.99
CA GLY A 105 22.62 0.10 -11.52
C GLY A 105 23.31 1.43 -11.16
N ASP A 106 22.58 2.45 -10.72
CA ASP A 106 23.17 3.75 -10.35
C ASP A 106 23.60 3.74 -8.87
N ALA A 107 24.91 3.72 -8.65
CA ALA A 107 25.49 3.72 -7.31
C ALA A 107 25.20 5.00 -6.51
N ALA A 108 25.07 6.15 -7.18
CA ALA A 108 24.77 7.42 -6.50
C ALA A 108 23.31 7.48 -6.03
N ASP A 109 22.38 6.94 -6.82
CA ASP A 109 20.98 6.79 -6.40
C ASP A 109 20.87 5.82 -5.22
N ALA A 110 21.61 4.70 -5.26
CA ALA A 110 21.65 3.76 -4.14
C ALA A 110 22.23 4.40 -2.87
N GLU A 111 23.35 5.14 -2.97
CA GLU A 111 24.00 5.79 -1.85
C GLU A 111 23.15 6.89 -1.21
N SER A 112 22.58 7.79 -2.02
CA SER A 112 21.64 8.81 -1.54
C SER A 112 20.42 8.20 -0.86
N THR A 113 19.83 7.16 -1.46
CA THR A 113 18.69 6.43 -0.88
C THR A 113 19.04 5.80 0.47
N ARG A 114 20.23 5.23 0.63
CA ARG A 114 20.72 4.69 1.92
C ARG A 114 20.85 5.78 2.98
N HIS A 115 21.39 6.94 2.62
CA HIS A 115 21.49 8.08 3.54
C HIS A 115 20.11 8.57 3.95
N THR A 116 19.22 8.82 2.99
CA THR A 116 17.83 9.25 3.25
C THR A 116 17.09 8.23 4.12
N LEU A 117 17.26 6.93 3.87
CA LEU A 117 16.65 5.86 4.66
C LEU A 117 17.06 5.90 6.13
N LEU A 118 18.35 6.02 6.41
CA LEU A 118 18.84 6.12 7.79
C LEU A 118 18.40 7.43 8.45
N TYR A 119 18.47 8.54 7.71
CA TYR A 119 18.11 9.86 8.21
C TYR A 119 16.63 9.95 8.61
N VAL A 120 15.72 9.47 7.76
CA VAL A 120 14.28 9.43 8.07
C VAL A 120 13.97 8.48 9.21
N LEU A 121 14.62 7.31 9.25
CA LEU A 121 14.43 6.36 10.34
C LEU A 121 14.91 6.93 11.68
N GLU A 122 16.06 7.60 11.73
CA GLU A 122 16.55 8.28 12.94
C GLU A 122 15.55 9.31 13.47
N ALA A 123 15.06 10.17 12.58
CA ALA A 123 14.08 11.19 12.93
C ALA A 123 12.77 10.57 13.42
N LEU A 124 12.30 9.49 12.77
CA LEU A 124 11.12 8.74 13.22
C LEU A 124 11.31 8.17 14.63
N LEU A 125 12.48 7.58 14.93
CA LEU A 125 12.80 7.07 16.27
C LEU A 125 12.81 8.20 17.30
N ARG A 126 13.39 9.37 16.97
CA ARG A 126 13.32 10.58 17.82
C ARG A 126 11.89 11.02 18.10
N LEU A 127 11.05 11.11 17.06
CA LEU A 127 9.63 11.49 17.19
C LEU A 127 8.84 10.54 18.10
N LEU A 128 9.08 9.23 17.97
CA LEU A 128 8.40 8.17 18.72
C LEU A 128 8.93 7.99 20.14
N HIS A 129 10.15 8.43 20.45
CA HIS A 129 10.82 8.12 21.71
C HIS A 129 10.01 8.50 22.97
N PRO A 130 9.32 9.66 23.04
CA PRO A 130 8.47 9.99 24.19
C PRO A 130 7.30 9.02 24.43
N LEU A 131 6.88 8.26 23.41
CA LEU A 131 5.76 7.32 23.50
C LEU A 131 6.22 5.87 23.66
N THR A 132 7.34 5.50 23.01
CA THR A 132 7.85 4.13 22.97
C THR A 132 9.37 4.09 23.23
N PRO A 133 9.84 4.46 24.43
CA PRO A 133 11.24 4.81 24.67
C PRO A 133 12.21 3.63 24.53
N PHE A 134 11.85 2.45 25.05
CA PHE A 134 12.78 1.32 25.12
C PHE A 134 13.14 0.75 23.74
N ILE A 135 12.14 0.53 22.88
CA ILE A 135 12.40 0.00 21.54
C ILE A 135 13.10 1.03 20.65
N THR A 136 12.72 2.31 20.76
CA THR A 136 13.35 3.37 19.97
C THR A 136 14.80 3.57 20.36
N GLU A 137 15.13 3.51 21.65
CA GLU A 137 16.52 3.54 22.14
C GLU A 137 17.34 2.36 21.57
N GLN A 138 16.83 1.14 21.71
CA GLN A 138 17.52 -0.07 21.24
C GLN A 138 17.81 -0.06 19.73
N LEU A 139 16.89 0.50 18.95
CA LEU A 139 17.03 0.62 17.50
C LEU A 139 17.98 1.77 17.12
N TRP A 140 17.86 2.90 17.80
CA TRP A 140 18.66 4.10 17.54
C TRP A 140 20.14 3.86 17.84
N GLN A 141 20.49 3.15 18.91
CA GLN A 141 21.89 2.83 19.24
C GLN A 141 22.62 2.05 18.14
N GLN A 142 21.91 1.27 17.32
CA GLN A 142 22.51 0.55 16.19
C GLN A 142 22.68 1.43 14.94
N LEU A 143 21.84 2.47 14.83
CA LEU A 143 21.74 3.35 13.68
C LEU A 143 22.62 4.59 13.81
N ALA A 144 22.68 5.18 15.02
CA ALA A 144 23.41 6.40 15.33
C ALA A 144 24.88 6.42 14.85
N PRO A 145 25.67 5.34 15.02
CA PRO A 145 27.06 5.31 14.52
C PRO A 145 27.17 5.48 13.00
N ARG A 146 26.16 5.02 12.24
CA ARG A 146 26.13 5.11 10.76
C ARG A 146 25.79 6.51 10.25
N LEU A 147 25.25 7.35 11.13
CA LEU A 147 24.97 8.77 10.87
C LEU A 147 26.00 9.70 11.51
N GLY A 148 27.08 9.15 12.09
CA GLY A 148 28.11 9.93 12.77
C GLY A 148 27.61 10.67 14.01
N LEU A 149 26.53 10.18 14.64
CA LEU A 149 25.99 10.75 15.88
C LEU A 149 26.81 10.25 17.06
N ALA A 150 27.23 11.18 17.92
CA ALA A 150 28.16 10.93 19.02
C ALA A 150 27.46 10.68 20.37
N GLU A 151 26.16 11.00 20.44
CA GLU A 151 25.36 10.82 21.65
C GLU A 151 25.24 9.32 21.99
N THR A 152 25.25 9.00 23.28
CA THR A 152 25.17 7.61 23.76
C THR A 152 23.73 7.15 24.01
N THR A 153 22.77 8.08 24.00
CA THR A 153 21.35 7.79 24.20
C THR A 153 20.47 8.72 23.37
N LEU A 154 19.38 8.15 22.86
CA LEU A 154 18.35 8.88 22.11
C LEU A 154 17.70 9.97 22.96
N SER A 155 17.58 9.78 24.28
CA SER A 155 16.95 10.75 25.19
C SER A 155 17.65 12.11 25.24
N LEU A 156 18.92 12.20 24.82
CA LEU A 156 19.68 13.46 24.79
C LEU A 156 19.61 14.18 23.43
N ARG A 157 18.97 13.58 22.42
CA ARG A 157 18.83 14.19 21.10
C ARG A 157 17.77 15.29 21.13
N PRO A 158 17.98 16.43 20.44
CA PRO A 158 16.93 17.42 20.24
C PRO A 158 15.70 16.81 19.56
N TYR A 159 14.52 17.15 20.07
CA TYR A 159 13.27 16.72 19.45
C TYR A 159 13.14 17.36 18.05
N PRO A 160 12.75 16.61 17.01
CA PRO A 160 12.79 17.10 15.64
C PRO A 160 11.90 18.33 15.40
N THR A 161 12.36 19.20 14.50
CA THR A 161 11.62 20.35 13.99
C THR A 161 11.39 20.22 12.49
N ALA A 162 10.26 20.73 11.98
CA ALA A 162 9.93 20.61 10.55
C ALA A 162 11.00 21.23 9.64
N ALA A 163 11.66 22.30 10.10
CA ALA A 163 12.76 22.98 9.41
C ALA A 163 13.97 22.08 9.13
N GLU A 164 14.16 20.98 9.87
CA GLU A 164 15.21 19.98 9.60
C GLU A 164 14.99 19.21 8.28
N PHE A 165 13.78 19.27 7.72
CA PHE A 165 13.32 18.43 6.61
C PHE A 165 12.75 19.22 5.43
N GLU A 166 12.82 20.56 5.47
CA GLU A 166 12.30 21.43 4.42
C GLU A 166 13.05 21.27 3.10
N GLY A 167 12.32 21.42 2.00
CA GLY A 167 12.86 21.43 0.65
C GLY A 167 11.75 21.64 -0.40
N ASP A 168 12.15 21.96 -1.62
CA ASP A 168 11.22 22.10 -2.74
C ASP A 168 10.86 20.72 -3.32
N PHE A 169 9.90 20.07 -2.67
CA PHE A 169 9.50 18.68 -2.96
C PHE A 169 8.06 18.53 -3.44
N ALA A 170 7.32 19.63 -3.63
CA ALA A 170 5.90 19.59 -3.97
C ALA A 170 5.60 18.78 -5.25
N GLN A 171 6.42 18.95 -6.28
CA GLN A 171 6.28 18.19 -7.53
C GLN A 171 6.55 16.69 -7.31
N ALA A 172 7.61 16.35 -6.57
CA ALA A 172 7.93 14.97 -6.25
C ALA A 172 6.82 14.31 -5.41
N GLU A 173 6.20 15.06 -4.50
CA GLU A 173 5.06 14.55 -3.74
C GLU A 173 3.86 14.22 -4.64
N ALA A 174 3.47 15.13 -5.53
CA ALA A 174 2.40 14.88 -6.49
C ALA A 174 2.71 13.69 -7.42
N ASP A 175 3.95 13.57 -7.86
CA ASP A 175 4.38 12.52 -8.78
C ASP A 175 4.45 11.13 -8.11
N VAL A 176 4.88 11.07 -6.84
CA VAL A 176 4.86 9.83 -6.07
C VAL A 176 3.44 9.43 -5.68
N GLU A 177 2.54 10.36 -5.34
CA GLU A 177 1.13 10.03 -5.10
C GLU A 177 0.45 9.48 -6.37
N TRP A 178 0.77 10.03 -7.55
CA TRP A 178 0.34 9.44 -8.82
C TRP A 178 0.90 8.03 -9.03
N LEU A 179 2.20 7.82 -8.75
CA LEU A 179 2.85 6.51 -8.88
C LEU A 179 2.19 5.48 -7.95
N LYS A 180 1.89 5.87 -6.71
CA LYS A 180 1.17 5.05 -5.73
C LYS A 180 -0.20 4.64 -6.27
N ALA A 181 -0.94 5.58 -6.86
CA ALA A 181 -2.26 5.30 -7.45
C ALA A 181 -2.16 4.26 -8.59
N VAL A 182 -1.18 4.40 -9.49
CA VAL A 182 -0.92 3.43 -10.57
C VAL A 182 -0.57 2.05 -10.01
N ILE A 183 0.35 1.98 -9.05
CA ILE A 183 0.77 0.72 -8.42
C ILE A 183 -0.43 0.02 -7.76
N SER A 184 -1.20 0.76 -6.96
CA SER A 184 -2.38 0.22 -6.27
C SER A 184 -3.47 -0.23 -7.25
N ALA A 185 -3.68 0.51 -8.34
CA ALA A 185 -4.63 0.14 -9.39
C ALA A 185 -4.25 -1.19 -10.06
N VAL A 186 -2.99 -1.34 -10.50
CA VAL A 186 -2.53 -2.59 -11.12
C VAL A 186 -2.55 -3.76 -10.13
N ARG A 187 -2.13 -3.56 -8.87
CA ARG A 187 -2.18 -4.61 -7.84
C ARG A 187 -3.61 -5.09 -7.57
N ARG A 188 -4.59 -4.16 -7.56
CA ARG A 188 -6.01 -4.49 -7.41
C ARG A 188 -6.51 -5.34 -8.57
N VAL A 189 -6.26 -4.92 -9.80
CA VAL A 189 -6.62 -5.68 -11.01
C VAL A 189 -6.04 -7.10 -10.96
N ARG A 190 -4.77 -7.22 -10.60
CA ARG A 190 -4.13 -8.55 -10.47
C ARG A 190 -4.80 -9.40 -9.39
N SER A 191 -5.14 -8.81 -8.25
CA SER A 191 -5.84 -9.52 -7.17
C SER A 191 -7.23 -9.99 -7.61
N GLU A 192 -7.98 -9.17 -8.33
CA GLU A 192 -9.30 -9.53 -8.87
C GLU A 192 -9.22 -10.68 -9.88
N LEU A 193 -8.14 -10.73 -10.65
CA LEU A 193 -7.84 -11.83 -11.58
C LEU A 193 -7.16 -13.04 -10.93
N ASN A 194 -6.96 -13.05 -9.60
CA ASN A 194 -6.20 -14.08 -8.88
C ASN A 194 -4.77 -14.31 -9.44
N VAL A 195 -4.15 -13.28 -10.00
CA VAL A 195 -2.78 -13.34 -10.52
C VAL A 195 -1.79 -13.12 -9.37
N ALA A 196 -0.98 -14.14 -9.09
CA ALA A 196 0.04 -14.09 -8.04
C ALA A 196 0.98 -12.86 -8.23
N PRO A 197 1.30 -12.08 -7.17
CA PRO A 197 2.13 -10.86 -7.26
C PRO A 197 3.53 -11.06 -7.87
N SER A 198 4.08 -12.27 -7.77
CA SER A 198 5.40 -12.63 -8.31
C SER A 198 5.39 -12.95 -9.80
N LYS A 199 4.23 -13.25 -10.40
CA LYS A 199 4.11 -13.54 -11.83
C LYS A 199 4.44 -12.28 -12.64
N GLN A 200 5.23 -12.42 -13.70
CA GLN A 200 5.50 -11.32 -14.62
C GLN A 200 4.30 -11.09 -15.54
N VAL A 201 3.96 -9.81 -15.78
CA VAL A 201 2.82 -9.43 -16.60
C VAL A 201 3.17 -8.25 -17.53
N PRO A 202 2.66 -8.20 -18.76
CA PRO A 202 2.75 -7.00 -19.58
C PRO A 202 1.75 -5.94 -19.09
N LEU A 203 2.12 -4.66 -19.22
CA LEU A 203 1.23 -3.53 -18.98
C LEU A 203 1.05 -2.71 -20.27
N ARG A 204 -0.19 -2.58 -20.73
CA ARG A 204 -0.55 -1.69 -21.84
C ARG A 204 -1.18 -0.40 -21.31
N LEU A 205 -0.87 0.71 -21.96
CA LEU A 205 -1.31 2.04 -21.56
C LEU A 205 -2.13 2.67 -22.69
N GLN A 206 -3.22 3.34 -22.36
CA GLN A 206 -4.08 4.03 -23.31
C GLN A 206 -4.68 5.29 -22.66
N ALA A 207 -5.03 6.29 -23.47
CA ALA A 207 -5.53 7.60 -23.02
C ALA A 207 -4.53 8.30 -22.08
N GLY A 208 -4.98 9.19 -21.19
CA GLY A 208 -4.09 9.95 -20.32
C GLY A 208 -3.52 11.23 -20.95
N LEU A 209 -2.93 12.04 -20.09
CA LEU A 209 -2.36 13.35 -20.42
C LEU A 209 -0.87 13.22 -20.74
N GLU A 210 -0.28 14.28 -21.32
CA GLU A 210 1.17 14.30 -21.61
C GLU A 210 2.02 14.11 -20.35
N GLN A 211 1.58 14.66 -19.20
CA GLN A 211 2.27 14.45 -17.93
C GLN A 211 2.33 12.96 -17.54
N ASP A 212 1.32 12.17 -17.91
CA ASP A 212 1.28 10.75 -17.58
C ASP A 212 2.34 10.00 -18.39
N ARG A 213 2.59 10.40 -19.65
CA ARG A 213 3.69 9.87 -20.47
C ARG A 213 5.05 10.15 -19.84
N VAL A 214 5.29 11.39 -19.45
CA VAL A 214 6.54 11.80 -18.77
C VAL A 214 6.74 11.00 -17.46
N ARG A 215 5.69 10.86 -16.65
CA ARG A 215 5.75 10.08 -15.40
C ARG A 215 5.98 8.59 -15.65
N ILE A 216 5.31 7.99 -16.64
CA ILE A 216 5.50 6.58 -17.01
C ILE A 216 6.94 6.33 -17.44
N GLU A 217 7.50 7.18 -18.29
CA GLU A 217 8.88 7.04 -18.76
C GLU A 217 9.86 7.13 -17.59
N ARG A 218 9.75 8.18 -16.78
CA ARG A 218 10.61 8.41 -15.62
C ARG A 218 10.50 7.30 -14.57
N PHE A 219 9.31 6.76 -14.32
CA PHE A 219 9.09 5.70 -13.32
C PHE A 219 9.06 4.28 -13.89
N SER A 220 9.40 4.08 -15.16
CA SER A 220 9.32 2.79 -15.85
C SER A 220 10.06 1.67 -15.11
N ALA A 221 11.29 1.94 -14.65
CA ALA A 221 12.08 0.97 -13.88
C ALA A 221 11.43 0.63 -12.52
N SER A 222 10.90 1.64 -11.82
CA SER A 222 10.22 1.45 -10.54
C SER A 222 8.92 0.67 -10.69
N LEU A 223 8.10 1.01 -11.68
CA LEU A 223 6.88 0.29 -12.02
C LEU A 223 7.19 -1.17 -12.35
N SER A 224 8.18 -1.41 -13.21
CA SER A 224 8.59 -2.76 -13.62
C SER A 224 9.06 -3.60 -12.42
N PHE A 225 9.84 -3.00 -11.52
CA PHE A 225 10.31 -3.67 -10.31
C PHE A 225 9.16 -4.00 -9.33
N LEU A 226 8.32 -3.01 -9.01
CA LEU A 226 7.30 -3.09 -7.95
C LEU A 226 6.04 -3.84 -8.35
N LEU A 227 5.76 -3.89 -9.65
CA LEU A 227 4.61 -4.59 -10.23
C LEU A 227 5.01 -5.86 -10.98
N LYS A 228 6.30 -6.22 -11.02
CA LYS A 228 6.82 -7.36 -11.79
C LYS A 228 6.35 -7.30 -13.25
N LEU A 229 6.60 -6.18 -13.91
CA LEU A 229 6.23 -6.01 -15.32
C LEU A 229 7.36 -6.52 -16.22
N ASP A 230 7.02 -7.23 -17.29
CA ASP A 230 7.97 -7.57 -18.36
C ASP A 230 8.10 -6.44 -19.39
N SER A 231 7.05 -5.62 -19.54
CA SER A 231 6.95 -4.57 -20.54
C SER A 231 5.91 -3.53 -20.13
N ILE A 232 6.16 -2.28 -20.53
CA ILE A 232 5.22 -1.16 -20.41
C ILE A 232 5.12 -0.54 -21.81
N GLN A 233 3.94 -0.59 -22.42
CA GLN A 233 3.77 -0.14 -23.80
C GLN A 233 2.51 0.69 -23.99
N TRP A 234 2.64 1.81 -24.68
CA TRP A 234 1.50 2.61 -25.13
C TRP A 234 0.85 1.94 -26.33
N LEU A 235 -0.48 1.82 -26.31
CA LEU A 235 -1.25 1.48 -27.51
C LEU A 235 -1.24 2.67 -28.47
N ALA A 236 -1.18 2.38 -29.77
CA ALA A 236 -1.29 3.41 -30.79
C ALA A 236 -2.69 4.04 -30.78
N GLU A 237 -2.78 5.27 -31.28
CA GLU A 237 -4.06 5.96 -31.39
C GLU A 237 -5.00 5.19 -32.32
N GLY A 238 -6.23 4.89 -31.84
CA GLY A 238 -7.21 4.09 -32.56
C GLY A 238 -6.97 2.56 -32.53
N GLU A 239 -5.91 2.08 -31.89
CA GLU A 239 -5.68 0.65 -31.70
C GLU A 239 -6.67 0.06 -30.69
N SER A 240 -7.35 -1.03 -31.07
CA SER A 240 -8.22 -1.76 -30.14
C SER A 240 -7.36 -2.50 -29.11
N ALA A 241 -7.64 -2.29 -27.83
CA ALA A 241 -6.98 -3.05 -26.77
C ALA A 241 -7.32 -4.55 -26.89
N PRO A 242 -6.35 -5.46 -26.73
CA PRO A 242 -6.65 -6.88 -26.59
C PRO A 242 -7.50 -7.12 -25.32
N PRO A 243 -8.13 -8.31 -25.17
CA PRO A 243 -8.84 -8.66 -23.94
C PRO A 243 -7.94 -8.46 -22.71
N ALA A 244 -8.30 -7.48 -21.89
CA ALA A 244 -7.52 -7.02 -20.76
C ALA A 244 -8.44 -6.61 -19.62
N ALA A 245 -7.98 -6.83 -18.38
CA ALA A 245 -8.58 -6.14 -17.25
C ALA A 245 -8.02 -4.71 -17.19
N ALA A 246 -8.92 -3.75 -16.97
CA ALA A 246 -8.60 -2.34 -17.01
C ALA A 246 -8.73 -1.70 -15.63
N ALA A 247 -7.80 -0.83 -15.29
CA ALA A 247 -7.97 0.17 -14.24
C ALA A 247 -7.76 1.57 -14.80
N ILE A 248 -8.31 2.56 -14.11
CA ILE A 248 -8.25 3.97 -14.52
C ILE A 248 -7.62 4.78 -13.39
N VAL A 249 -6.65 5.63 -13.75
CA VAL A 249 -6.05 6.63 -12.86
C VAL A 249 -6.14 7.98 -13.56
N GLY A 250 -7.07 8.83 -13.12
CA GLY A 250 -7.42 10.04 -13.87
C GLY A 250 -7.98 9.68 -15.24
N GLU A 251 -7.28 10.08 -16.31
CA GLU A 251 -7.63 9.73 -17.70
C GLU A 251 -6.81 8.54 -18.24
N LEU A 252 -5.76 8.12 -17.52
CA LEU A 252 -4.89 7.03 -17.93
C LEU A 252 -5.59 5.68 -17.71
N LYS A 253 -5.67 4.88 -18.78
CA LYS A 253 -6.10 3.48 -18.71
C LYS A 253 -4.89 2.56 -18.61
N LEU A 254 -4.90 1.74 -17.57
CA LEU A 254 -3.92 0.70 -17.27
C LEU A 254 -4.53 -0.64 -17.63
N LEU A 255 -3.96 -1.33 -18.62
CA LEU A 255 -4.54 -2.53 -19.20
C LEU A 255 -3.59 -3.70 -18.94
N VAL A 256 -4.07 -4.70 -18.19
CA VAL A 256 -3.35 -5.96 -17.95
C VAL A 256 -3.95 -7.03 -18.86
N PRO A 257 -3.26 -7.43 -19.95
CA PRO A 257 -3.75 -8.44 -20.87
C PRO A 257 -4.05 -9.77 -20.17
N LEU A 258 -5.15 -10.41 -20.50
CA LEU A 258 -5.56 -11.68 -19.87
C LEU A 258 -4.77 -12.88 -20.41
N GLU A 259 -4.20 -12.74 -21.62
CA GLU A 259 -3.44 -13.78 -22.30
C GLU A 259 -2.25 -14.26 -21.45
N GLY A 260 -2.17 -15.58 -21.21
CA GLY A 260 -1.13 -16.19 -20.40
C GLY A 260 -1.22 -15.95 -18.89
N LEU A 261 -2.14 -15.09 -18.42
CA LEU A 261 -2.31 -14.77 -17.00
C LEU A 261 -3.37 -15.62 -16.33
N VAL A 262 -4.51 -15.78 -17.00
CA VAL A 262 -5.63 -16.62 -16.57
C VAL A 262 -5.63 -17.84 -17.48
N ASP A 263 -5.59 -19.03 -16.90
CA ASP A 263 -5.96 -20.25 -17.63
C ASP A 263 -7.46 -20.14 -17.88
N LEU A 264 -7.81 -19.59 -19.05
CA LEU A 264 -9.20 -19.35 -19.41
C LEU A 264 -9.99 -20.66 -19.37
N ASP A 265 -9.39 -21.80 -19.68
CA ASP A 265 -10.06 -23.09 -19.61
C ASP A 265 -10.27 -23.52 -18.14
N ALA A 266 -9.29 -23.33 -17.26
CA ALA A 266 -9.48 -23.59 -15.82
C ALA A 266 -10.49 -22.63 -15.18
N GLU A 267 -10.51 -21.35 -15.59
CA GLU A 267 -11.47 -20.35 -15.10
C GLU A 267 -12.88 -20.61 -15.63
N ARG A 268 -13.00 -21.02 -16.89
CA ARG A 268 -14.25 -21.53 -17.48
C ARG A 268 -14.75 -22.75 -16.70
N VAL A 269 -13.89 -23.72 -16.41
CA VAL A 269 -14.24 -24.91 -15.60
C VAL A 269 -14.64 -24.52 -14.17
N ARG A 270 -13.95 -23.55 -13.55
CA ARG A 270 -14.28 -23.03 -12.22
C ARG A 270 -15.66 -22.38 -12.20
N LEU A 271 -15.91 -21.49 -13.16
CA LEU A 271 -17.20 -20.82 -13.31
C LEU A 271 -18.31 -21.81 -13.64
N ASP A 272 -18.07 -22.80 -14.50
CA ASP A 272 -19.05 -23.84 -14.84
C ASP A 272 -19.42 -24.68 -13.59
N LYS A 273 -18.44 -25.02 -12.74
CA LYS A 273 -18.68 -25.69 -11.44
C LYS A 273 -19.47 -24.81 -10.48
N GLU A 274 -19.16 -23.53 -10.41
CA GLU A 274 -19.84 -22.58 -9.53
C GLU A 274 -21.27 -22.30 -10.00
N ILE A 275 -21.48 -22.14 -11.31
CA ILE A 275 -22.80 -22.06 -11.95
C ILE A 275 -23.61 -23.30 -11.61
N ALA A 276 -23.07 -24.51 -11.83
CA ALA A 276 -23.77 -25.75 -11.51
C ALA A 276 -24.15 -25.86 -10.02
N ARG A 277 -23.27 -25.42 -9.11
CA ARG A 277 -23.55 -25.37 -7.67
C ARG A 277 -24.71 -24.41 -7.35
N VAL A 278 -24.67 -23.19 -7.89
CA VAL A 278 -25.71 -22.18 -7.65
C VAL A 278 -27.03 -22.59 -8.29
N GLU A 279 -27.02 -23.22 -9.47
CA GLU A 279 -28.20 -23.80 -10.11
C GLU A 279 -28.85 -24.87 -9.24
N ALA A 280 -28.07 -25.77 -8.65
CA ALA A 280 -28.59 -26.80 -7.75
C ALA A 280 -29.20 -26.20 -6.47
N GLU A 281 -28.62 -25.16 -5.89
CA GLU A 281 -29.18 -24.47 -4.71
C GLU A 281 -30.45 -23.67 -5.06
N LYS A 282 -30.49 -23.07 -6.25
CA LYS A 282 -31.69 -22.43 -6.81
C LYS A 282 -32.81 -23.45 -6.97
N GLU A 283 -32.55 -24.60 -7.59
CA GLU A 283 -33.54 -25.66 -7.81
C GLU A 283 -34.11 -26.21 -6.49
N LYS A 284 -33.26 -26.39 -5.47
CA LYS A 284 -33.71 -26.77 -4.12
C LYS A 284 -34.68 -25.73 -3.54
N SER A 285 -34.36 -24.45 -3.70
CA SER A 285 -35.19 -23.34 -3.21
C SER A 285 -36.54 -23.29 -3.95
N GLU A 286 -36.53 -23.46 -5.28
CA GLU A 286 -37.74 -23.54 -6.12
C GLU A 286 -38.63 -24.74 -5.74
N THR A 287 -38.02 -25.91 -5.58
CA THR A 287 -38.73 -27.13 -5.18
C THR A 287 -39.36 -26.99 -3.79
N LYS A 288 -38.66 -26.32 -2.87
CA LYS A 288 -39.13 -26.07 -1.50
C LYS A 288 -40.32 -25.12 -1.50
N LEU A 289 -40.24 -24.01 -2.25
CA LEU A 289 -41.35 -23.08 -2.46
C LEU A 289 -42.56 -23.75 -3.12
N ALA A 290 -42.35 -24.62 -4.11
CA ALA A 290 -43.44 -25.35 -4.78
C ALA A 290 -44.18 -26.35 -3.86
N ARG A 291 -43.52 -26.84 -2.80
CA ARG A 291 -44.10 -27.73 -1.79
C ARG A 291 -44.73 -26.99 -0.61
N PHE A 292 -44.55 -25.67 -0.52
CA PHE A 292 -45.16 -24.90 0.54
C PHE A 292 -46.67 -24.87 0.33
N THR A 293 -47.39 -25.21 1.40
CA THR A 293 -48.84 -25.14 1.47
C THR A 293 -49.24 -23.89 2.24
N ASP A 294 -50.52 -23.52 2.22
CA ASP A 294 -51.05 -22.33 2.91
C ASP A 294 -50.87 -22.36 4.44
N LYS A 295 -50.36 -23.47 4.99
CA LYS A 295 -50.06 -23.65 6.42
C LYS A 295 -48.63 -23.25 6.80
N VAL A 296 -47.75 -22.96 5.83
CA VAL A 296 -46.37 -22.54 6.12
C VAL A 296 -46.38 -21.08 6.61
N PRO A 297 -45.67 -20.74 7.71
CA PRO A 297 -45.63 -19.38 8.22
C PRO A 297 -45.17 -18.37 7.15
N PRO A 298 -45.84 -17.21 6.98
CA PRO A 298 -45.51 -16.24 5.94
C PRO A 298 -44.05 -15.78 5.97
N ALA A 299 -43.46 -15.65 7.16
CA ALA A 299 -42.05 -15.28 7.33
C ALA A 299 -41.08 -16.30 6.72
N VAL A 300 -41.41 -17.60 6.78
CA VAL A 300 -40.58 -18.68 6.21
C VAL A 300 -40.70 -18.72 4.69
N VAL A 301 -41.91 -18.47 4.17
CA VAL A 301 -42.15 -18.34 2.72
C VAL A 301 -41.35 -17.16 2.16
N GLU A 302 -41.40 -16.01 2.83
CA GLU A 302 -40.71 -14.81 2.39
C GLU A 302 -39.19 -14.96 2.45
N GLN A 303 -38.66 -15.56 3.52
CA GLN A 303 -37.23 -15.84 3.63
C GLN A 303 -36.73 -16.72 2.47
N GLU A 304 -37.50 -17.74 2.08
CA GLU A 304 -37.12 -18.62 0.96
C GLU A 304 -37.24 -17.90 -0.39
N ARG A 305 -38.19 -16.97 -0.56
CA ARG A 305 -38.31 -16.12 -1.77
C ARG A 305 -37.13 -15.18 -1.91
N VAL A 306 -36.71 -14.53 -0.83
CA VAL A 306 -35.51 -13.67 -0.83
C VAL A 306 -34.28 -14.51 -1.22
N ARG A 307 -34.12 -15.68 -0.61
CA ARG A 307 -33.01 -16.59 -0.94
C ARG A 307 -33.00 -17.01 -2.42
N LEU A 308 -34.18 -17.27 -3.00
CA LEU A 308 -34.30 -17.57 -4.43
C LEU A 308 -33.92 -16.36 -5.30
N ALA A 309 -34.30 -15.15 -4.91
CA ALA A 309 -33.92 -13.93 -5.62
C ALA A 309 -32.40 -13.68 -5.59
N ASP A 310 -31.76 -13.95 -4.45
CA ASP A 310 -30.31 -13.88 -4.30
C ASP A 310 -29.59 -14.88 -5.22
N TRP A 311 -30.07 -16.13 -5.27
CA TRP A 311 -29.52 -17.14 -6.18
C TRP A 311 -29.71 -16.77 -7.65
N ASN A 312 -30.84 -16.20 -8.04
CA ASN A 312 -31.06 -15.71 -9.40
C ASN A 312 -30.07 -14.60 -9.77
N THR A 313 -29.86 -13.65 -8.87
CA THR A 313 -28.93 -12.53 -9.08
C THR A 313 -27.49 -13.04 -9.22
N GLN A 314 -27.08 -13.94 -8.32
CA GLN A 314 -25.74 -14.53 -8.36
C GLN A 314 -25.53 -15.37 -9.63
N LEU A 315 -26.52 -16.17 -10.04
CA LEU A 315 -26.46 -16.98 -11.25
C LEU A 315 -26.35 -16.11 -12.51
N ALA A 316 -27.09 -15.01 -12.58
CA ALA A 316 -27.02 -14.07 -13.70
C ALA A 316 -25.62 -13.46 -13.81
N GLY A 317 -25.03 -13.00 -12.70
CA GLY A 317 -23.68 -12.46 -12.67
C GLY A 317 -22.61 -13.47 -13.10
N LEU A 318 -22.70 -14.71 -12.61
CA LEU A 318 -21.77 -15.78 -12.98
C LEU A 318 -21.87 -16.15 -14.48
N ARG A 319 -23.08 -16.21 -15.04
CA ARG A 319 -23.29 -16.48 -16.47
C ARG A 319 -22.80 -15.35 -17.36
N GLU A 320 -22.99 -14.09 -16.96
CA GLU A 320 -22.45 -12.93 -17.67
C GLU A 320 -20.92 -12.96 -17.68
N GLN A 321 -20.30 -13.24 -16.53
CA GLN A 321 -18.85 -13.39 -16.41
C GLN A 321 -18.34 -14.54 -17.29
N ARG A 322 -19.05 -15.68 -17.31
CA ARG A 322 -18.71 -16.83 -18.16
C ARG A 322 -18.82 -16.56 -19.65
N ALA A 323 -19.74 -15.69 -20.08
CA ALA A 323 -19.90 -15.29 -21.48
C ALA A 323 -18.82 -14.33 -21.97
N LYS A 324 -18.14 -13.62 -21.05
CA LYS A 324 -17.05 -12.69 -21.37
C LYS A 324 -15.67 -13.37 -21.49
N LEU A 325 -15.56 -14.67 -21.16
CA LEU A 325 -14.33 -15.48 -21.19
C LEU A 325 -14.30 -16.47 -22.35
#